data_AF-A0A931W617-F1
#
_entry.id   AF-A0A931W617-F1
#
_cell.length_a   1.000
_cell.length_b   1.000
_cell.length_c   1.000
_cell.angle_alpha   90.00
_cell.angle_beta   90.00
_cell.angle_gamma   90.00
#
_symmetry.space_group_name_H-M   'P 1'
#
loop_
_entity.id
_entity.type
_entity.pdbx_description
1 polymer ?
#
loop_
_entity_poly.entity_id
_entity_poly.type
_entity_poly.pdbx_seq_one_letter_code
_entity_poly.pdbx_strand_id
1 'polypeptide(L)'
;MEYDTAFRPYLTKRIEQIETADIVVGIPCYNNEFTIANVLKQVSRGLAKHYKTARSVIMISDGGSTDDTREVAREEEIMPWQEKVVFIYRGIGGKGTALRAIFEAADKLNAKACAVVDADLRSIAPDWIRYLLEPVLEKNYDFVAPTYSRYKWDGTITNNVAYNLTRALYGKR
;
A
#
# COMPACT_ATOMS: atom_id res chain seq x y z
N MET A 1 -10.74 -10.76 -17.62
CA MET A 1 -9.67 -11.13 -16.67
C MET A 1 -9.84 -12.60 -16.37
N GLU A 2 -8.82 -13.45 -16.54
CA GLU A 2 -8.91 -14.92 -16.42
C GLU A 2 -9.04 -15.44 -14.96
N TYR A 3 -9.21 -14.55 -13.98
CA TYR A 3 -9.32 -14.92 -12.56
C TYR A 3 -10.17 -13.92 -11.77
N ASP A 4 -11.05 -14.46 -10.92
CA ASP A 4 -12.00 -13.68 -10.11
C ASP A 4 -11.35 -12.98 -8.92
N THR A 5 -10.27 -13.55 -8.38
CA THR A 5 -9.56 -13.04 -7.20
C THR A 5 -8.06 -12.91 -7.45
N ALA A 6 -7.45 -11.83 -6.96
CA ALA A 6 -6.00 -11.65 -6.95
C ALA A 6 -5.32 -12.46 -5.83
N PHE A 7 -6.07 -13.25 -5.05
CA PHE A 7 -5.54 -14.01 -3.93
C PHE A 7 -5.01 -15.37 -4.36
N ARG A 8 -3.97 -15.81 -3.65
CA ARG A 8 -3.54 -17.20 -3.59
C ARG A 8 -4.09 -17.85 -2.31
N PRO A 9 -4.16 -19.20 -2.23
CA PRO A 9 -4.76 -19.90 -1.08
C PRO A 9 -4.22 -19.46 0.28
N TYR A 10 -2.91 -19.16 0.37
CA TYR A 10 -2.30 -18.64 1.59
C TYR A 10 -2.93 -17.31 2.05
N LEU A 11 -3.10 -16.35 1.13
CA LEU A 11 -3.67 -15.04 1.47
C LEU A 11 -5.14 -15.19 1.85
N THR A 12 -5.91 -16.00 1.12
CA THR A 12 -7.32 -16.27 1.45
C THR A 12 -7.46 -16.74 2.90
N LYS A 13 -6.69 -17.77 3.29
CA LYS A 13 -6.70 -18.30 4.66
C LYS A 13 -6.26 -17.27 5.69
N ARG A 14 -5.27 -16.43 5.36
CA ARG A 14 -4.78 -15.41 6.30
C ARG A 14 -5.80 -14.29 6.53
N ILE A 15 -6.49 -13.85 5.47
CA ILE A 15 -7.55 -12.84 5.57
C ILE A 15 -8.73 -13.38 6.39
N GLU A 16 -9.12 -14.64 6.18
CA GLU A 16 -10.15 -15.30 7.00
C GLU A 16 -9.78 -15.37 8.48
N GLN A 17 -8.51 -15.62 8.82
CA GLN A 17 -8.03 -15.64 10.21
C GLN A 17 -7.99 -14.25 10.87
N ILE A 18 -7.74 -13.19 10.10
CA ILE A 18 -7.70 -11.83 10.62
C ILE A 18 -9.14 -11.33 10.86
N GLU A 19 -10.10 -11.78 10.06
CA GLU A 19 -11.54 -11.45 10.10
C GLU A 19 -11.86 -9.99 9.77
N THR A 20 -11.26 -9.03 10.48
CA THR A 20 -11.50 -7.60 10.29
C THR A 20 -10.27 -6.73 10.59
N ALA A 21 -10.20 -5.55 9.99
CA ALA A 21 -9.21 -4.54 10.28
C ALA A 21 -9.87 -3.16 10.30
N ASP A 22 -9.37 -2.25 11.12
CA ASP A 22 -9.74 -0.83 11.02
C ASP A 22 -8.96 -0.18 9.86
N ILE A 23 -7.67 -0.53 9.73
CA ILE A 23 -6.74 0.08 8.78
C ILE A 23 -5.99 -1.01 8.03
N VAL A 24 -5.93 -0.88 6.71
CA VAL A 24 -5.02 -1.66 5.86
C VAL A 24 -3.99 -0.74 5.24
N VAL A 25 -2.70 -1.06 5.40
CA VAL A 25 -1.61 -0.40 4.67
C VAL A 25 -1.00 -1.37 3.68
N GLY A 26 -1.20 -1.12 2.40
CA GLY A 26 -0.62 -1.89 1.32
C GLY A 26 0.74 -1.38 0.88
N ILE A 27 1.67 -2.30 0.61
CA ILE A 27 3.00 -2.03 0.08
C ILE A 27 3.22 -2.95 -1.13
N PRO A 28 2.91 -2.49 -2.36
CA PRO A 28 3.27 -3.23 -3.57
C PRO A 28 4.79 -3.24 -3.73
N CYS A 29 5.38 -4.41 -3.96
CA CYS A 29 6.82 -4.57 -4.14
C CYS A 29 7.17 -5.50 -5.31
N TYR A 30 8.31 -5.23 -5.93
CA TYR A 30 8.95 -6.08 -6.93
C TYR A 30 10.44 -5.73 -6.99
N ASN A 31 11.29 -6.64 -6.54
CA ASN A 31 12.75 -6.48 -6.45
C ASN A 31 13.18 -5.22 -5.64
N ASN A 32 12.74 -5.13 -4.39
CA ASN A 32 12.93 -4.01 -3.47
C ASN A 32 13.71 -4.39 -2.18
N GLU A 33 14.60 -5.38 -2.22
CA GLU A 33 15.34 -5.89 -1.04
C GLU A 33 16.02 -4.78 -0.21
N PHE A 34 16.56 -3.74 -0.85
CA PHE A 34 17.30 -2.67 -0.18
C PHE A 34 16.42 -1.59 0.48
N THR A 35 15.14 -1.52 0.16
CA THR A 35 14.26 -0.41 0.58
C THR A 35 13.06 -0.88 1.41
N ILE A 36 12.58 -2.11 1.20
CA ILE A 36 11.35 -2.61 1.82
C ILE A 36 11.39 -2.59 3.36
N ALA A 37 12.53 -2.92 3.97
CA ALA A 37 12.70 -2.91 5.42
C ALA A 37 12.46 -1.51 6.00
N ASN A 38 13.06 -0.47 5.40
CA ASN A 38 12.85 0.90 5.87
C ASN A 38 11.39 1.33 5.71
N VAL A 39 10.76 1.03 4.57
CA VAL A 39 9.34 1.35 4.34
C VAL A 39 8.46 0.70 5.40
N LEU A 40 8.62 -0.61 5.63
CA LEU A 40 7.89 -1.36 6.66
C LEU A 40 8.06 -0.73 8.05
N LYS A 41 9.30 -0.41 8.42
CA LYS A 41 9.62 0.22 9.71
C LYS A 41 8.92 1.55 9.89
N GLN A 42 8.92 2.42 8.88
CA GLN A 42 8.26 3.73 8.98
C GLN A 42 6.74 3.61 8.99
N VAL A 43 6.17 2.71 8.19
CA VAL A 43 4.73 2.39 8.21
C VAL A 43 4.31 1.92 9.59
N SER A 44 5.00 0.92 10.14
CA SER A 44 4.70 0.34 11.44
C SER A 44 4.83 1.35 12.58
N ARG A 45 5.87 2.19 12.56
CA ARG A 45 6.02 3.31 13.50
C ARG A 45 4.92 4.35 13.38
N GLY A 46 4.49 4.67 12.15
CA GLY A 46 3.42 5.62 11.90
C GLY A 46 2.09 5.14 12.47
N LEU A 47 1.75 3.87 12.24
CA LEU A 47 0.58 3.21 12.82
C LEU A 47 0.66 3.19 14.35
N ALA A 48 1.81 2.83 14.94
CA ALA A 48 1.97 2.79 16.40
C ALA A 48 1.89 4.18 17.05
N LYS A 49 2.39 5.22 16.36
CA LYS A 49 2.41 6.61 16.85
C LYS A 49 1.03 7.24 16.83
N HIS A 50 0.26 7.02 15.76
CA HIS A 50 -0.97 7.77 15.49
C HIS A 50 -2.25 6.94 15.65
N TYR A 51 -2.18 5.61 15.52
CA TYR A 51 -3.34 4.71 15.45
C TYR A 51 -3.19 3.48 16.36
N LYS A 52 -2.58 3.65 17.55
CA LYS A 52 -2.25 2.55 18.48
C LYS A 52 -3.43 1.64 18.86
N THR A 53 -4.65 2.18 18.88
CA THR A 53 -5.88 1.45 19.25
C THR A 53 -6.58 0.81 18.06
N ALA A 54 -6.15 1.09 16.82
CA ALA A 54 -6.76 0.58 15.61
C ALA A 54 -6.17 -0.78 15.23
N ARG A 55 -7.02 -1.74 14.87
CA ARG A 55 -6.60 -3.03 14.30
C ARG A 55 -5.99 -2.79 12.92
N SER A 56 -4.66 -2.82 12.85
CA SER A 56 -3.93 -2.46 11.63
C SER A 56 -3.30 -3.69 10.97
N VAL A 57 -3.46 -3.82 9.65
CA VAL A 57 -2.85 -4.87 8.84
C VAL A 57 -1.93 -4.25 7.79
N ILE A 58 -0.65 -4.62 7.81
CA ILE A 58 0.35 -4.24 6.82
C ILE A 58 0.46 -5.38 5.80
N MET A 59 0.16 -5.08 4.55
CA MET A 59 0.11 -6.04 3.46
C MET A 59 1.23 -5.78 2.46
N ILE A 60 2.17 -6.71 2.35
CA ILE A 60 3.26 -6.67 1.38
C ILE A 60 2.82 -7.52 0.19
N SER A 61 2.50 -6.85 -0.91
CA SER A 61 1.98 -7.46 -2.13
C SER A 61 3.10 -7.61 -3.16
N ASP A 62 3.68 -8.80 -3.21
CA ASP A 62 4.86 -9.08 -4.02
C ASP A 62 4.53 -9.54 -5.44
N GLY A 63 5.22 -8.95 -6.42
CA GLY A 63 5.07 -9.23 -7.84
C GLY A 63 5.79 -10.48 -8.36
N GLY A 64 6.26 -11.35 -7.48
CA GLY A 64 7.12 -12.48 -7.85
C GLY A 64 8.58 -12.07 -7.91
N SER A 65 9.06 -11.36 -6.88
CA SER A 65 10.46 -10.93 -6.79
C SER A 65 11.42 -12.12 -6.83
N THR A 66 12.56 -11.90 -7.48
CA THR A 66 13.63 -12.90 -7.62
C THR A 66 14.83 -12.60 -6.72
N ASP A 67 14.79 -11.50 -5.99
CA ASP A 67 15.72 -11.11 -4.93
C ASP A 67 15.19 -11.48 -3.53
N ASP A 68 15.85 -11.00 -2.48
CA ASP A 68 15.50 -11.30 -1.08
C ASP A 68 14.36 -10.41 -0.53
N THR A 69 13.61 -9.70 -1.37
CA THR A 69 12.54 -8.76 -0.94
C THR A 69 11.57 -9.39 0.07
N ARG A 70 11.16 -10.65 -0.16
CA ARG A 70 10.14 -11.31 0.67
C ARG A 70 10.74 -11.79 1.98
N GLU A 71 11.99 -12.23 1.96
CA GLU A 71 12.77 -12.69 3.10
C GLU A 71 12.99 -11.50 4.05
N VAL A 72 13.54 -10.40 3.53
CA VAL A 72 13.71 -9.13 4.26
C VAL A 72 12.38 -8.64 4.84
N ALA A 73 11.30 -8.66 4.06
CA ALA A 73 9.99 -8.23 4.54
C ALA A 73 9.43 -9.14 5.66
N ARG A 74 9.72 -10.45 5.65
CA ARG A 74 9.30 -11.38 6.70
C ARG A 74 10.12 -11.23 7.97
N GLU A 75 11.42 -10.98 7.85
CA GLU A 75 12.34 -10.82 8.98
C GLU A 75 12.18 -9.48 9.69
N GLU A 76 11.84 -8.40 8.98
CA GLU A 76 11.69 -7.07 9.60
C GLU A 76 10.58 -7.07 10.67
N GLU A 77 10.95 -6.85 11.92
CA GLU A 77 9.98 -6.77 13.02
C GLU A 77 9.09 -5.53 12.91
N ILE A 78 7.81 -5.71 13.24
CA ILE A 78 6.85 -4.61 13.32
C ILE A 78 6.49 -4.33 14.78
N MET A 79 6.03 -3.11 15.05
CA MET A 79 5.54 -2.69 16.35
C MET A 79 4.38 -3.60 16.83
N PRO A 80 4.20 -3.78 18.16
CA PRO A 80 3.15 -4.62 18.70
C PRO A 80 1.73 -4.20 18.26
N TRP A 81 0.79 -5.15 18.32
CA TRP A 81 -0.63 -4.96 18.01
C TRP A 81 -0.93 -4.60 16.54
N GLN A 82 -0.04 -5.02 15.65
CA GLN A 82 -0.17 -4.88 14.21
C GLN A 82 0.02 -6.25 13.56
N GLU A 83 -0.69 -6.48 12.45
CA GLU A 83 -0.57 -7.70 11.66
C GLU A 83 0.29 -7.45 10.42
N LYS A 84 1.16 -8.40 10.07
CA LYS A 84 1.99 -8.36 8.86
C LYS A 84 1.67 -9.54 7.96
N VAL A 85 1.36 -9.29 6.70
CA VAL A 85 1.08 -10.34 5.71
C VAL A 85 1.94 -10.12 4.48
N VAL A 86 2.90 -11.03 4.24
CA VAL A 86 3.73 -11.05 3.03
C VAL A 86 3.20 -12.14 2.10
N PHE A 87 2.81 -11.76 0.88
CA PHE A 87 2.22 -12.71 -0.07
C PHE A 87 2.58 -12.35 -1.51
N ILE A 88 2.49 -13.35 -2.39
CA ILE A 88 2.57 -13.16 -3.84
C ILE A 88 1.15 -13.15 -4.37
N TYR A 89 0.76 -12.12 -5.12
CA TYR A 89 -0.57 -12.06 -5.70
C TYR A 89 -0.75 -13.07 -6.85
N ARG A 90 -2.00 -13.32 -7.23
CA ARG A 90 -2.37 -14.07 -8.43
C ARG A 90 -2.64 -13.08 -9.57
N GLY A 91 -2.09 -13.37 -10.76
CA GLY A 91 -2.38 -12.63 -11.97
C GLY A 91 -1.16 -12.15 -12.74
N ILE A 92 -1.41 -11.27 -13.72
CA ILE A 92 -0.35 -10.67 -14.54
C ILE A 92 0.55 -9.80 -13.64
N GLY A 93 1.86 -9.90 -13.83
CA GLY A 93 2.84 -9.08 -13.14
C GLY A 93 2.62 -7.59 -13.41
N GLY A 94 2.58 -6.78 -12.35
CA GLY A 94 2.44 -5.34 -12.45
C GLY A 94 1.77 -4.72 -11.22
N LYS A 95 2.04 -3.42 -11.02
CA LYS A 95 1.53 -2.65 -9.88
C LYS A 95 0.00 -2.67 -9.78
N GLY A 96 -0.70 -2.71 -10.91
CA GLY A 96 -2.17 -2.79 -10.94
C GLY A 96 -2.73 -4.05 -10.27
N THR A 97 -2.11 -5.22 -10.50
CA THR A 97 -2.55 -6.48 -9.87
C THR A 97 -2.21 -6.49 -8.38
N ALA A 98 -1.06 -5.93 -7.99
CA ALA A 98 -0.68 -5.76 -6.59
C ALA A 98 -1.70 -4.88 -5.84
N LEU A 99 -2.06 -3.74 -6.42
CA LEU A 99 -3.10 -2.85 -5.90
C LEU A 99 -4.47 -3.54 -5.81
N ARG A 100 -4.86 -4.30 -6.84
CA ARG A 100 -6.10 -5.09 -6.80
C ARG A 100 -6.11 -6.06 -5.61
N ALA A 101 -5.01 -6.77 -5.35
CA ALA A 101 -4.93 -7.67 -4.20
C ALA A 101 -5.03 -6.94 -2.86
N ILE A 102 -4.40 -5.76 -2.73
CA ILE A 102 -4.50 -4.94 -1.53
C ILE A 102 -5.94 -4.45 -1.32
N PHE A 103 -6.59 -3.92 -2.35
CA PHE A 103 -7.96 -3.40 -2.23
C PHE A 103 -8.99 -4.50 -2.01
N GLU A 104 -8.83 -5.65 -2.67
CA GLU A 104 -9.69 -6.83 -2.41
C GLU A 104 -9.56 -7.31 -0.95
N ALA A 105 -8.37 -7.21 -0.35
CA ALA A 105 -8.17 -7.54 1.05
C ALA A 105 -8.73 -6.50 2.01
N ALA A 106 -8.57 -5.21 1.70
CA ALA A 106 -9.18 -4.13 2.47
C ALA A 106 -10.71 -4.26 2.49
N ASP A 107 -11.32 -4.56 1.35
CA ASP A 107 -12.75 -4.82 1.22
C ASP A 107 -13.20 -6.03 2.05
N LYS A 108 -12.53 -7.18 1.90
CA LYS A 108 -12.84 -8.41 2.67
C LYS A 108 -12.67 -8.27 4.18
N LEU A 109 -11.73 -7.44 4.63
CA LEU A 109 -11.52 -7.13 6.04
C LEU A 109 -12.47 -6.05 6.58
N ASN A 110 -13.34 -5.50 5.73
CA ASN A 110 -14.21 -4.36 6.04
C ASN A 110 -13.42 -3.17 6.62
N ALA A 111 -12.26 -2.88 6.02
CA ALA A 111 -11.37 -1.81 6.49
C ALA A 111 -12.04 -0.44 6.37
N LYS A 112 -11.92 0.37 7.42
CA LYS A 112 -12.43 1.76 7.44
C LYS A 112 -11.58 2.68 6.56
N ALA A 113 -10.30 2.39 6.45
CA ALA A 113 -9.39 3.10 5.54
C ALA A 113 -8.31 2.16 4.99
N CYS A 114 -7.93 2.41 3.74
CA CYS A 114 -6.81 1.76 3.08
C CYS A 114 -5.81 2.81 2.58
N ALA A 115 -4.56 2.70 3.01
CA ALA A 115 -3.46 3.49 2.48
C ALA A 115 -2.52 2.60 1.67
N VAL A 116 -1.90 3.16 0.64
CA VAL A 116 -0.86 2.46 -0.14
C VAL A 116 0.39 3.32 -0.22
N VAL A 117 1.54 2.72 0.04
CA VAL A 117 2.85 3.35 -0.09
C VAL A 117 3.78 2.47 -0.93
N ASP A 118 4.64 3.08 -1.74
CA ASP A 118 5.56 2.33 -2.58
C ASP A 118 6.73 1.74 -1.78
N ALA A 119 7.20 0.56 -2.20
CA ALA A 119 8.28 -0.17 -1.54
C ALA A 119 9.68 0.44 -1.77
N ASP A 120 9.84 1.37 -2.72
CA ASP A 120 11.11 2.02 -3.09
C ASP A 120 11.31 3.40 -2.45
N LEU A 121 10.43 3.81 -1.54
CA LEU A 121 10.50 5.11 -0.88
C LEU A 121 11.68 5.22 0.09
N ARG A 122 12.58 6.17 -0.18
CA ARG A 122 13.75 6.46 0.68
C ARG A 122 13.46 7.46 1.80
N SER A 123 12.60 8.44 1.54
CA SER A 123 12.31 9.56 2.44
C SER A 123 10.99 9.41 3.21
N ILE A 124 10.39 8.22 3.19
CA ILE A 124 9.15 7.96 3.93
C ILE A 124 9.38 8.24 5.42
N ALA A 125 8.41 8.90 6.05
CA ALA A 125 8.43 9.22 7.47
C ALA A 125 7.14 8.70 8.14
N PRO A 126 7.17 8.39 9.45
CA PRO A 126 6.00 7.86 10.16
C PRO A 126 4.76 8.76 10.07
N ASP A 127 4.96 10.08 10.01
CA ASP A 127 3.87 11.06 9.94
C ASP A 127 3.10 11.02 8.60
N TRP A 128 3.68 10.42 7.55
CA TRP A 128 2.98 10.24 6.27
C TRP A 128 1.76 9.33 6.42
N ILE A 129 1.84 8.34 7.33
CA ILE A 129 0.71 7.44 7.62
C ILE A 129 -0.48 8.23 8.15
N ARG A 130 -0.26 9.20 9.03
CA ARG A 130 -1.31 10.10 9.50
C ARG A 130 -1.86 10.96 8.36
N TYR A 131 -1.00 11.56 7.55
CA TYR A 131 -1.45 12.44 6.46
C TYR A 131 -2.31 11.72 5.41
N LEU A 132 -2.04 10.43 5.17
CA LEU A 132 -2.83 9.60 4.25
C LEU A 132 -4.16 9.14 4.87
N LEU A 133 -4.18 8.81 6.16
CA LEU A 133 -5.33 8.16 6.80
C LEU A 133 -6.28 9.13 7.51
N GLU A 134 -5.78 10.19 8.16
CA GLU A 134 -6.58 11.13 8.96
C GLU A 134 -7.73 11.77 8.15
N PRO A 135 -7.54 12.24 6.90
CA PRO A 135 -8.64 12.84 6.16
C PRO A 135 -9.78 11.85 5.90
N VAL A 136 -9.45 10.58 5.67
CA VAL A 136 -10.44 9.52 5.41
C VAL A 136 -11.14 9.12 6.70
N LEU A 137 -10.38 8.87 7.77
CA LEU A 137 -10.91 8.36 9.04
C LEU A 137 -11.68 9.40 9.85
N GLU A 138 -11.27 10.67 9.80
CA GLU A 138 -11.76 11.70 10.74
C GLU A 138 -12.47 12.88 10.06
N LYS A 139 -12.21 13.10 8.76
CA LYS A 139 -12.71 14.29 8.05
C LYS A 139 -13.68 13.97 6.91
N ASN A 140 -14.15 12.72 6.81
CA ASN A 140 -15.13 12.24 5.82
C ASN A 140 -14.69 12.47 4.35
N TYR A 141 -13.40 12.33 4.06
CA TYR A 141 -12.92 12.30 2.67
C TYR A 141 -12.93 10.88 2.12
N ASP A 142 -13.37 10.70 0.88
CA ASP A 142 -13.35 9.38 0.23
C ASP A 142 -11.96 9.01 -0.34
N PHE A 143 -11.13 10.01 -0.66
CA PHE A 143 -9.85 9.80 -1.33
C PHE A 143 -8.81 10.86 -1.00
N VAL A 144 -7.57 10.42 -0.81
CA VAL A 144 -6.40 11.27 -0.56
C VAL A 144 -5.30 10.88 -1.55
N ALA A 145 -4.74 11.89 -2.24
CA ALA A 145 -3.55 11.73 -3.06
C ALA A 145 -2.46 12.71 -2.60
N PRO A 146 -1.24 12.23 -2.27
CA PRO A 146 -0.16 13.10 -1.85
C PRO A 146 0.41 13.90 -3.03
N THR A 147 0.79 15.15 -2.75
CA THR A 147 1.54 16.01 -3.67
C THR A 147 2.98 16.16 -3.20
N TYR A 148 3.93 15.88 -4.07
CA TYR A 148 5.36 16.00 -3.76
C TYR A 148 5.99 17.12 -4.56
N SER A 149 6.94 17.82 -3.94
CA SER A 149 7.84 18.69 -4.70
C SER A 149 8.72 17.83 -5.60
N ARG A 150 8.79 18.17 -6.88
CA ARG A 150 9.57 17.45 -7.87
C ARG A 150 10.57 18.38 -8.52
N TYR A 151 11.70 17.83 -8.95
CA TYR A 151 12.62 18.57 -9.79
C TYR A 151 11.95 18.89 -11.13
N LYS A 152 12.33 20.00 -11.76
CA LYS A 152 11.65 20.52 -12.97
C LYS A 152 11.64 19.55 -14.17
N TRP A 153 12.55 18.59 -14.21
CA TRP A 153 12.64 17.58 -15.26
C TRP A 153 12.06 16.22 -14.87
N ASP A 154 11.56 16.06 -13.64
CA ASP A 154 10.87 14.85 -13.21
C ASP A 154 9.39 14.85 -13.62
N GLY A 155 8.79 13.66 -13.59
CA GLY A 155 7.35 13.51 -13.85
C GLY A 155 6.98 13.77 -15.31
N THR A 156 7.87 13.48 -16.26
CA THR A 156 7.65 13.71 -17.70
C THR A 156 6.36 13.08 -18.21
N ILE A 157 6.04 11.84 -17.80
CA ILE A 157 4.78 11.17 -18.15
C ILE A 157 3.59 11.90 -17.52
N THR A 158 3.69 12.29 -16.25
CA THR A 158 2.63 13.04 -15.55
C THR A 158 2.35 14.38 -16.23
N ASN A 159 3.39 15.16 -16.51
CA ASN A 159 3.28 16.53 -17.02
C ASN A 159 2.86 16.57 -18.50
N ASN A 160 3.41 15.68 -19.32
CA ASN A 160 3.20 15.73 -20.78
C ASN A 160 2.07 14.83 -21.26
N VAL A 161 1.71 13.77 -20.52
CA VAL A 161 0.67 12.81 -20.94
C VAL A 161 -0.53 12.87 -20.00
N ALA A 162 -0.36 12.47 -18.74
CA ALA A 162 -1.50 12.28 -17.84
C ALA A 162 -2.25 13.59 -17.55
N TYR A 163 -1.52 14.69 -17.27
CA TYR A 163 -2.11 16.00 -17.03
C TYR A 163 -2.89 16.49 -18.24
N ASN A 164 -2.27 16.48 -19.43
CA ASN A 164 -2.91 16.96 -20.66
C ASN A 164 -4.16 16.15 -21.02
N LEU A 165 -4.09 14.82 -20.90
CA LEU A 165 -5.23 13.94 -21.18
C LEU A 165 -6.38 14.18 -20.19
N THR A 166 -6.07 14.21 -18.89
CA THR A 166 -7.07 14.45 -17.84
C THR A 166 -7.72 15.82 -18.02
N ARG A 167 -6.92 16.85 -18.34
CA ARG A 167 -7.41 18.21 -18.61
C ARG A 167 -8.35 18.26 -19.80
N ALA A 168 -8.01 17.57 -20.90
CA ALA A 168 -8.81 17.52 -22.11
C ALA A 168 -10.15 16.80 -21.89
N LEU A 169 -10.14 15.67 -21.16
CA LEU A 169 -11.33 14.85 -20.94
C LEU A 169 -12.29 15.45 -19.91
N TYR A 170 -11.77 16.05 -18.83
CA TYR A 170 -12.60 16.53 -17.72
C TYR A 170 -12.81 18.06 -17.70
N GLY A 171 -12.27 18.78 -18.69
CA GLY A 171 -12.59 20.20 -18.93
C GLY A 171 -12.10 21.19 -17.86
N LYS A 172 -11.29 20.76 -16.90
CA LYS A 172 -10.71 21.63 -15.86
C LYS A 172 -9.55 22.41 -16.46
N ARG A 173 -9.76 23.69 -16.80
CA ARG A 173 -8.70 24.58 -17.30
C ARG A 173 -7.83 25.11 -16.18
#